data_AF-A0A975TSP1-F1
#
_entry.id   AF-A0A975TSP1-F1
#
_cell.length_a   1.000
_cell.length_b   1.000
_cell.length_c   1.000
_cell.angle_alpha   90.00
_cell.angle_beta   90.00
_cell.angle_gamma   90.00
#
_symmetry.space_group_name_H-M   'P 1'
#
loop_
_entity.id
_entity.type
_entity.pdbx_description
1 polymer ?
#
loop_
_entity_poly.entity_id
_entity_poly.type
_entity_poly.pdbx_seq_one_letter_code
_entity_poly.pdbx_strand_id
1 'polypeptide(L)'
;MTMKPKARKFRIRRTDGVAPTGETRRAEAVDAREAATAAPAAAPPTPRQARPPEVEETSLPNVTDDGFGDMALPGSAAADRAEAGTSVEAELAAIRAEGLTGRQLRMARRAAQKHGLSPSSDFDAVRQLRKRGLDPFGQSNMLELVVNENKGAEAKAAPAGAAPAGNTLPVRAATAQVPATQVAPPPPPAGVAHTAESRATEIMNVQRDIANRRRRKLIQLATRLALFVLLPTMLVSYYYYVVATPLYATHTEFVIQKAEASAGGSGLGGLLGGTSFATVQESITVQSYLESREAMLRLDEELNFREHFSGDDIDPLVRLAPDATAEQMYKTYLRNLTIGYDPTEGLIRMEVLAADPGTSQAFSEALITYAEERVDQMSSRLREDQMAGAREAFQEAEERSLLAQMRVLELQEQRGVLSAEAEVNQVFNQIATFEMQVVEQRLRLAEINASPRPNPTRVQVAEETIARYEQLIADLRSSLTEEDNGEVSLARIQSELVIAQADLETRQLMLTEAMQGMESARSEANRQSLYISMGVFPIAPDEAAYPKAFEKTLLALVVFSGIYLLVSMTASILREQVSS
;
A
#
# COMPACT_ATOMS: atom_id res chain seq x y z
N MET A 1 33.67 -37.99 12.79
CA MET A 1 32.36 -38.04 12.11
C MET A 1 32.09 -36.66 11.54
N THR A 2 32.26 -36.52 10.23
CA THR A 2 32.19 -35.26 9.48
C THR A 2 30.81 -35.15 8.82
N MET A 3 30.01 -34.15 9.22
CA MET A 3 28.68 -33.93 8.65
C MET A 3 28.74 -32.72 7.70
N LYS A 4 28.52 -32.98 6.41
CA LYS A 4 28.46 -31.98 5.33
C LYS A 4 27.08 -31.29 5.32
N PRO A 5 26.98 -29.96 5.23
CA PRO A 5 25.71 -29.29 4.94
C PRO A 5 25.41 -29.30 3.43
N LYS A 6 24.17 -29.67 3.07
CA LYS A 6 23.63 -29.60 1.70
C LYS A 6 23.08 -28.20 1.42
N ALA A 7 23.74 -27.43 0.55
CA ALA A 7 23.20 -26.19 -0.01
C ALA A 7 22.20 -26.49 -1.15
N ARG A 8 21.01 -25.90 -1.10
CA ARG A 8 20.03 -25.92 -2.20
C ARG A 8 20.27 -24.71 -3.12
N LYS A 9 20.59 -25.00 -4.39
CA LYS A 9 20.78 -24.03 -5.48
C LYS A 9 19.43 -23.40 -5.87
N PHE A 10 19.34 -22.08 -5.87
CA PHE A 10 18.35 -21.34 -6.64
C PHE A 10 19.02 -20.65 -7.83
N ARG A 11 18.30 -20.66 -8.95
CA ARG A 11 18.80 -20.46 -10.31
C ARG A 11 18.56 -19.00 -10.70
N ILE A 12 19.64 -18.25 -10.87
CA ILE A 12 19.64 -16.88 -11.43
C ILE A 12 19.38 -17.00 -12.94
N ARG A 13 18.45 -16.19 -13.47
CA ARG A 13 18.37 -15.90 -14.91
C ARG A 13 19.04 -14.55 -15.15
N ARG A 14 20.18 -14.59 -15.86
CA ARG A 14 20.82 -13.47 -16.53
C ARG A 14 20.49 -13.61 -18.01
N THR A 15 20.08 -12.52 -18.65
CA THR A 15 20.11 -12.39 -20.12
C THR A 15 20.84 -11.10 -20.42
N ASP A 16 22.07 -11.24 -20.90
CA ASP A 16 22.84 -10.21 -21.58
C ASP A 16 22.39 -10.13 -23.04
N GLY A 17 22.44 -8.93 -23.65
CA GLY A 17 22.23 -8.80 -25.09
C GLY A 17 22.20 -7.37 -25.65
N VAL A 18 23.39 -6.79 -25.83
CA VAL A 18 23.80 -5.92 -26.96
C VAL A 18 23.56 -4.39 -26.86
N ALA A 19 24.69 -3.66 -26.92
CA ALA A 19 24.88 -2.22 -27.16
C ALA A 19 25.40 -1.98 -28.61
N PRO A 20 25.94 -0.80 -29.01
CA PRO A 20 25.51 0.60 -28.90
C PRO A 20 25.42 1.26 -30.31
N THR A 21 24.97 2.52 -30.43
CA THR A 21 25.41 3.47 -31.49
C THR A 21 24.94 4.88 -31.12
N GLY A 22 25.87 5.85 -31.15
CA GLY A 22 25.56 7.28 -31.14
C GLY A 22 25.45 7.81 -32.58
N GLU A 23 24.78 8.95 -32.74
CA GLU A 23 25.23 10.11 -33.54
C GLU A 23 24.11 11.16 -33.64
N THR A 24 24.47 12.37 -33.20
CA THR A 24 24.14 13.67 -33.79
C THR A 24 23.03 13.75 -34.85
N ARG A 25 22.00 14.57 -34.57
CA ARG A 25 21.54 15.52 -35.60
C ARG A 25 20.93 16.80 -35.03
N ARG A 26 21.42 17.87 -35.63
CA ARG A 26 21.12 19.29 -35.56
C ARG A 26 19.94 19.59 -36.50
N ALA A 27 19.01 20.46 -36.10
CA ALA A 27 18.13 21.30 -36.95
C ALA A 27 17.39 22.28 -36.00
N GLU A 28 17.72 23.57 -35.97
CA GLU A 28 17.09 24.65 -36.77
C GLU A 28 15.57 24.72 -36.55
N ALA A 29 15.09 25.59 -35.66
CA ALA A 29 14.79 27.02 -35.87
C ALA A 29 13.57 27.25 -36.79
N VAL A 30 12.43 27.68 -36.22
CA VAL A 30 11.53 28.68 -36.83
C VAL A 30 10.78 29.44 -35.73
N ASP A 31 10.93 30.76 -35.80
CA ASP A 31 10.16 31.83 -35.18
C ASP A 31 8.64 31.70 -35.37
N ALA A 32 7.87 32.06 -34.33
CA ALA A 32 6.63 32.82 -34.52
C ALA A 32 6.22 33.51 -33.22
N ARG A 33 6.61 34.78 -33.11
CA ARG A 33 5.89 35.79 -32.32
C ARG A 33 4.48 35.94 -32.89
N GLU A 34 3.46 35.94 -32.04
CA GLU A 34 2.45 37.01 -32.09
C GLU A 34 1.72 37.16 -30.76
N ALA A 35 1.44 38.42 -30.45
CA ALA A 35 0.92 38.94 -29.20
C ALA A 35 -0.57 39.31 -29.36
N ALA A 36 -1.35 39.18 -28.28
CA ALA A 36 -2.46 40.08 -27.87
C ALA A 36 -3.17 39.45 -26.65
N THR A 37 -3.14 40.00 -25.41
CA THR A 37 -4.02 41.06 -24.84
C THR A 37 -5.47 41.03 -25.37
N ALA A 38 -6.57 41.06 -24.61
CA ALA A 38 -6.88 41.53 -23.26
C ALA A 38 -8.23 40.93 -22.76
N ALA A 39 -8.50 41.10 -21.46
CA ALA A 39 -9.72 40.83 -20.66
C ALA A 39 -10.96 41.68 -21.12
N PRO A 40 -12.19 41.71 -20.47
CA PRO A 40 -12.55 41.29 -19.10
C PRO A 40 -14.00 40.75 -18.80
N ALA A 41 -14.14 40.21 -17.57
CA ALA A 41 -15.23 40.26 -16.57
C ALA A 41 -16.75 40.19 -16.93
N ALA A 42 -17.46 39.23 -16.30
CA ALA A 42 -18.81 39.39 -15.73
C ALA A 42 -19.11 38.31 -14.66
N ALA A 43 -19.83 38.67 -13.60
CA ALA A 43 -20.05 37.93 -12.33
C ALA A 43 -21.42 37.18 -12.28
N PRO A 44 -21.96 36.76 -11.09
CA PRO A 44 -21.93 35.43 -10.48
C PRO A 44 -23.30 34.69 -10.48
N PRO A 45 -23.40 33.45 -9.97
CA PRO A 45 -24.32 33.24 -8.83
C PRO A 45 -23.87 32.19 -7.77
N THR A 46 -24.39 32.38 -6.56
CA THR A 46 -24.29 31.55 -5.34
C THR A 46 -25.34 30.40 -5.30
N PRO A 47 -25.51 29.64 -4.18
CA PRO A 47 -24.91 28.33 -3.92
C PRO A 47 -25.96 27.19 -3.86
N ARG A 48 -25.55 25.91 -4.00
CA ARG A 48 -26.44 24.79 -3.66
C ARG A 48 -25.72 23.69 -2.87
N GLN A 49 -26.38 23.31 -1.79
CA GLN A 49 -25.99 22.41 -0.72
C GLN A 49 -25.86 20.94 -1.18
N ALA A 50 -25.04 20.23 -0.40
CA ALA A 50 -24.66 18.83 -0.50
C ALA A 50 -25.78 17.82 -0.21
N ARG A 51 -25.60 16.60 -0.72
CA ARG A 51 -26.18 15.35 -0.20
C ARG A 51 -25.15 14.18 -0.35
N PRO A 52 -25.11 13.18 0.57
CA PRO A 52 -23.97 12.26 0.76
C PRO A 52 -23.95 11.04 -0.18
N PRO A 53 -22.87 10.22 -0.16
CA PRO A 53 -22.59 9.18 -1.15
C PRO A 53 -23.32 7.87 -0.89
N GLU A 54 -23.67 7.18 -1.98
CA GLU A 54 -24.24 5.84 -2.02
C GLU A 54 -23.16 4.81 -2.34
N VAL A 55 -23.40 3.60 -1.85
CA VAL A 55 -22.49 2.46 -1.71
C VAL A 55 -22.18 1.81 -3.05
N GLU A 56 -20.91 1.68 -3.44
CA GLU A 56 -20.51 0.83 -4.58
C GLU A 56 -20.36 -0.62 -4.12
N GLU A 57 -21.32 -1.46 -4.54
CA GLU A 57 -21.20 -2.91 -4.51
C GLU A 57 -20.35 -3.40 -5.68
N THR A 58 -19.32 -4.15 -5.32
CA THR A 58 -18.48 -5.01 -6.16
C THR A 58 -19.27 -5.88 -7.15
N SER A 59 -18.99 -5.77 -8.45
CA SER A 59 -19.35 -6.78 -9.45
C SER A 59 -18.11 -7.38 -10.13
N LEU A 60 -18.04 -8.72 -10.08
CA LEU A 60 -17.02 -9.60 -10.67
C LEU A 60 -17.03 -9.63 -12.23
N PRO A 61 -16.01 -10.21 -12.90
CA PRO A 61 -15.52 -9.73 -14.19
C PRO A 61 -16.04 -10.47 -15.44
N ASN A 62 -15.93 -9.75 -16.57
CA ASN A 62 -15.88 -10.13 -17.99
C ASN A 62 -17.16 -10.56 -18.74
N VAL A 63 -17.56 -9.73 -19.72
CA VAL A 63 -17.85 -10.17 -21.10
C VAL A 63 -17.44 -9.06 -22.10
N THR A 64 -16.45 -9.36 -22.95
CA THR A 64 -16.04 -8.68 -24.20
C THR A 64 -15.86 -7.15 -24.16
N ASP A 65 -14.63 -6.72 -23.87
CA ASP A 65 -14.15 -5.37 -24.14
C ASP A 65 -13.97 -5.20 -25.67
N ASP A 66 -14.73 -4.29 -26.27
CA ASP A 66 -14.72 -3.96 -27.70
C ASP A 66 -13.73 -2.84 -28.04
N GLY A 67 -12.93 -2.41 -27.07
CA GLY A 67 -11.89 -1.39 -27.24
C GLY A 67 -12.40 0.06 -27.23
N PHE A 68 -13.70 0.27 -27.00
CA PHE A 68 -14.31 1.60 -26.91
C PHE A 68 -14.65 2.02 -25.46
N GLY A 69 -14.40 1.16 -24.47
CA GLY A 69 -14.72 1.42 -23.07
C GLY A 69 -16.23 1.66 -22.86
N ASP A 70 -16.59 2.54 -21.92
CA ASP A 70 -17.99 2.85 -21.62
C ASP A 70 -18.61 3.94 -22.52
N MET A 71 -17.93 4.36 -23.60
CA MET A 71 -18.44 5.41 -24.48
C MET A 71 -19.45 4.86 -25.50
N ALA A 72 -20.69 5.36 -25.46
CA ALA A 72 -21.78 4.95 -26.34
C ALA A 72 -21.66 5.59 -27.75
N LEU A 73 -20.78 5.02 -28.58
CA LEU A 73 -20.64 5.35 -30.01
C LEU A 73 -21.42 4.34 -30.88
N PRO A 74 -21.93 4.73 -32.06
CA PRO A 74 -22.72 3.84 -32.91
C PRO A 74 -21.90 2.60 -33.33
N GLY A 75 -22.37 1.41 -32.95
CA GLY A 75 -21.70 0.13 -33.15
C GLY A 75 -20.80 -0.34 -32.00
N SER A 76 -20.74 0.40 -30.88
CA SER A 76 -20.09 -0.04 -29.63
C SER A 76 -21.03 -0.87 -28.76
N ALA A 77 -20.46 -1.76 -27.96
CA ALA A 77 -21.14 -2.56 -26.96
C ALA A 77 -21.80 -1.70 -25.87
N ALA A 78 -21.32 -0.47 -25.63
CA ALA A 78 -21.96 0.50 -24.74
C ALA A 78 -23.23 1.09 -25.37
N ALA A 79 -23.22 1.41 -26.67
CA ALA A 79 -24.41 1.85 -27.40
C ALA A 79 -25.44 0.73 -27.56
N ASP A 80 -25.01 -0.49 -27.88
CA ASP A 80 -25.88 -1.66 -27.95
C ASP A 80 -26.49 -2.00 -26.58
N ARG A 81 -25.73 -1.82 -25.48
CA ARG A 81 -26.27 -1.94 -24.11
C ARG A 81 -27.27 -0.84 -23.77
N ALA A 82 -27.07 0.39 -24.23
CA ALA A 82 -28.02 1.49 -24.02
C ALA A 82 -29.32 1.30 -24.82
N GLU A 83 -29.25 0.81 -26.06
CA GLU A 83 -30.42 0.45 -26.87
C GLU A 83 -31.14 -0.80 -26.33
N ALA A 84 -30.39 -1.80 -25.84
CA ALA A 84 -30.97 -2.96 -25.16
C ALA A 84 -31.64 -2.57 -23.83
N GLY A 85 -31.05 -1.67 -23.05
CA GLY A 85 -31.63 -1.18 -21.79
C GLY A 85 -32.95 -0.43 -21.98
N THR A 86 -33.01 0.43 -23.00
CA THR A 86 -34.23 1.18 -23.33
C THR A 86 -35.36 0.29 -23.86
N SER A 87 -35.06 -0.74 -24.66
CA SER A 87 -36.07 -1.72 -25.09
C SER A 87 -36.59 -2.59 -23.95
N VAL A 88 -35.70 -2.97 -23.01
CA VAL A 88 -36.03 -3.70 -21.79
C VAL A 88 -36.97 -2.91 -20.87
N GLU A 89 -36.69 -1.63 -20.65
CA GLU A 89 -37.54 -0.77 -19.84
C GLU A 89 -38.90 -0.50 -20.49
N ALA A 90 -38.94 -0.34 -21.82
CA ALA A 90 -40.17 -0.19 -22.58
C ALA A 90 -41.06 -1.45 -22.51
N GLU A 91 -40.47 -2.66 -22.61
CA GLU A 91 -41.19 -3.92 -22.43
C GLU A 91 -41.75 -4.07 -20.99
N LEU A 92 -40.97 -3.69 -19.98
CA LEU A 92 -41.41 -3.73 -18.59
C LEU A 92 -42.51 -2.69 -18.30
N ALA A 93 -42.45 -1.53 -18.96
CA ALA A 93 -43.50 -0.52 -18.89
C ALA A 93 -44.80 -0.99 -19.56
N ALA A 94 -44.71 -1.68 -20.70
CA ALA A 94 -45.87 -2.29 -21.35
C ALA A 94 -46.54 -3.36 -20.46
N ILE A 95 -45.76 -4.23 -19.81
CA ILE A 95 -46.29 -5.24 -18.88
C ILE A 95 -46.89 -4.59 -17.62
N ARG A 96 -46.32 -3.48 -17.14
CA ARG A 96 -46.93 -2.69 -16.04
C ARG A 96 -48.27 -2.08 -16.44
N ALA A 97 -48.40 -1.63 -17.69
CA ALA A 97 -49.63 -1.06 -18.22
C ALA A 97 -50.78 -2.08 -18.37
N GLU A 98 -50.46 -3.39 -18.46
CA GLU A 98 -51.47 -4.46 -18.50
C GLU A 98 -52.20 -4.68 -17.16
N GLY A 99 -51.76 -4.06 -16.07
CA GLY A 99 -52.51 -4.05 -14.80
C GLY A 99 -52.63 -5.41 -14.11
N LEU A 100 -51.60 -6.26 -14.19
CA LEU A 100 -51.62 -7.59 -13.58
C LEU A 100 -51.75 -7.54 -12.05
N THR A 101 -52.56 -8.45 -11.50
CA THR A 101 -52.77 -8.54 -10.06
C THR A 101 -51.53 -9.08 -9.34
N GLY A 102 -51.30 -8.68 -8.09
CA GLY A 102 -50.17 -9.19 -7.28
C GLY A 102 -50.18 -10.71 -7.06
N ARG A 103 -51.31 -11.40 -7.28
CA ARG A 103 -51.37 -12.88 -7.29
C ARG A 103 -50.79 -13.46 -8.58
N GLN A 104 -51.11 -12.87 -9.73
CA GLN A 104 -50.59 -13.28 -11.04
C GLN A 104 -49.07 -13.09 -11.11
N LEU A 105 -48.56 -11.96 -10.63
CA LEU A 105 -47.13 -11.67 -10.56
C LEU A 105 -46.34 -12.72 -9.77
N ARG A 106 -46.84 -13.13 -8.59
CA ARG A 106 -46.23 -14.21 -7.79
C ARG A 106 -46.31 -15.58 -8.45
N MET A 107 -47.37 -15.87 -9.19
CA MET A 107 -47.49 -17.10 -9.97
C MET A 107 -46.48 -17.13 -11.12
N ALA A 108 -46.31 -16.03 -11.83
CA ALA A 108 -45.31 -15.90 -12.89
C ALA A 108 -43.89 -16.07 -12.34
N ARG A 109 -43.56 -15.48 -11.18
CA ARG A 109 -42.26 -15.72 -10.52
C ARG A 109 -42.02 -17.20 -10.19
N ARG A 110 -43.04 -17.89 -9.64
CA ARG A 110 -42.94 -19.33 -9.34
C ARG A 110 -42.80 -20.18 -10.60
N ALA A 111 -43.52 -19.84 -11.67
CA ALA A 111 -43.41 -20.51 -12.96
C ALA A 111 -42.02 -20.30 -13.57
N ALA A 112 -41.49 -19.08 -13.52
CA ALA A 112 -40.14 -18.75 -13.97
C ALA A 112 -39.08 -19.59 -13.23
N GLN A 113 -39.15 -19.65 -11.89
CA GLN A 113 -38.25 -20.47 -11.09
C GLN A 113 -38.34 -21.97 -11.42
N LYS A 114 -39.55 -22.50 -11.67
CA LYS A 114 -39.73 -23.89 -12.11
C LYS A 114 -39.09 -24.17 -13.48
N HIS A 115 -39.03 -23.17 -14.35
CA HIS A 115 -38.35 -23.26 -15.65
C HIS A 115 -36.87 -22.81 -15.57
N GLY A 116 -36.29 -22.75 -14.37
CA GLY A 116 -34.86 -22.44 -14.16
C GLY A 116 -34.48 -20.98 -14.45
N LEU A 117 -35.45 -20.07 -14.46
CA LEU A 117 -35.22 -18.64 -14.64
C LEU A 117 -35.05 -17.94 -13.28
N SER A 118 -34.10 -17.01 -13.19
CA SER A 118 -33.85 -16.15 -12.03
C SER A 118 -34.23 -14.70 -12.34
N PRO A 119 -35.51 -14.31 -12.25
CA PRO A 119 -35.95 -12.96 -12.58
C PRO A 119 -35.60 -11.95 -11.49
N SER A 120 -35.20 -10.74 -11.89
CA SER A 120 -34.84 -9.63 -10.99
C SER A 120 -36.06 -8.98 -10.31
N SER A 121 -37.23 -9.03 -10.97
CA SER A 121 -38.50 -8.46 -10.50
C SER A 121 -39.68 -9.34 -10.94
N ASP A 122 -40.84 -9.18 -10.28
CA ASP A 122 -42.06 -9.92 -10.66
C ASP A 122 -42.51 -9.65 -12.11
N PHE A 123 -42.35 -8.42 -12.58
CA PHE A 123 -42.66 -8.05 -13.97
C PHE A 123 -41.61 -8.60 -14.96
N ASP A 124 -40.35 -8.72 -14.52
CA ASP A 124 -39.29 -9.34 -15.30
C ASP A 124 -39.51 -10.84 -15.46
N ALA A 125 -40.10 -11.51 -14.47
CA ALA A 125 -40.51 -12.91 -14.58
C ALA A 125 -41.51 -13.14 -15.72
N VAL A 126 -42.51 -12.26 -15.86
CA VAL A 126 -43.52 -12.31 -16.93
C VAL A 126 -42.85 -12.09 -18.30
N ARG A 127 -41.94 -11.12 -18.40
CA ARG A 127 -41.18 -10.82 -19.61
C ARG A 127 -40.34 -12.01 -20.07
N GLN A 128 -39.57 -12.62 -19.16
CA GLN A 128 -38.70 -13.76 -19.48
C GLN A 128 -39.48 -15.01 -19.90
N LEU A 129 -40.66 -15.24 -19.29
CA LEU A 129 -41.55 -16.33 -19.70
C LEU A 129 -42.14 -16.10 -21.10
N ARG A 130 -42.62 -14.89 -21.39
CA ARG A 130 -43.15 -14.53 -22.71
C ARG A 130 -42.09 -14.57 -23.81
N LYS A 131 -40.85 -14.14 -23.53
CA LYS A 131 -39.72 -14.24 -24.48
C LYS A 131 -39.39 -15.69 -24.86
N ARG A 132 -39.71 -16.66 -23.99
CA ARG A 132 -39.58 -18.10 -24.29
C ARG A 132 -40.85 -18.73 -24.86
N GLY A 133 -41.86 -17.92 -25.21
CA GLY A 133 -43.14 -18.41 -25.73
C GLY A 133 -43.97 -19.18 -24.71
N LEU A 134 -43.67 -19.06 -23.41
CA LEU A 134 -44.35 -19.75 -22.33
C LEU A 134 -45.37 -18.80 -21.70
N ASP A 135 -46.64 -19.21 -21.67
CA ASP A 135 -47.69 -18.42 -21.04
C ASP A 135 -47.63 -18.57 -19.50
N PRO A 136 -47.31 -17.49 -18.74
CA PRO A 136 -47.27 -17.53 -17.28
C PRO A 136 -48.62 -17.85 -16.62
N PHE A 137 -49.73 -17.75 -17.36
CA PHE A 137 -51.09 -17.96 -16.85
C PHE A 137 -51.83 -19.11 -17.52
N GLY A 138 -51.16 -19.84 -18.42
CA GLY A 138 -51.71 -21.03 -19.06
C GLY A 138 -52.11 -22.06 -18.00
N GLN A 139 -53.34 -22.56 -18.09
CA GLN A 139 -53.88 -23.53 -17.14
C GLN A 139 -53.01 -24.78 -17.12
N SER A 140 -52.29 -25.01 -16.01
CA SER A 140 -51.74 -26.30 -15.66
C SER A 140 -52.90 -27.24 -15.29
N ASN A 141 -53.62 -27.72 -16.30
CA ASN A 141 -54.61 -28.78 -16.17
C ASN A 141 -53.99 -30.06 -16.71
N MET A 142 -53.16 -30.73 -15.92
CA MET A 142 -52.81 -32.12 -16.14
C MET A 142 -52.31 -32.79 -14.86
N LEU A 143 -53.15 -33.71 -14.36
CA LEU A 143 -52.87 -34.84 -13.48
C LEU A 143 -52.58 -34.54 -11.99
N GLU A 144 -53.65 -34.75 -11.21
CA GLU A 144 -53.70 -35.57 -9.97
C GLU A 144 -54.57 -34.88 -8.91
N LEU A 145 -55.88 -34.90 -9.15
CA LEU A 145 -56.88 -34.67 -8.12
C LEU A 145 -57.95 -35.76 -8.26
N VAL A 146 -57.66 -36.94 -7.71
CA VAL A 146 -58.69 -37.91 -7.35
C VAL A 146 -59.23 -37.50 -5.99
N VAL A 147 -60.32 -36.74 -6.01
CA VAL A 147 -61.32 -36.80 -4.94
C VAL A 147 -62.43 -37.71 -5.47
N ASN A 148 -62.59 -38.84 -4.78
CA ASN A 148 -63.74 -39.72 -4.91
C ASN A 148 -65.00 -38.98 -4.46
N GLU A 149 -66.00 -38.90 -5.33
CA GLU A 149 -67.39 -39.01 -4.89
C GLU A 149 -68.23 -39.75 -5.94
N ASN A 150 -69.11 -40.60 -5.42
CA ASN A 150 -69.83 -41.69 -6.09
C ASN A 150 -70.70 -41.26 -7.28
N LYS A 151 -70.64 -42.05 -8.37
CA LYS A 151 -71.73 -42.95 -8.81
C LYS A 151 -71.46 -43.53 -10.21
N GLY A 152 -71.55 -44.86 -10.29
CA GLY A 152 -72.27 -45.55 -11.36
C GLY A 152 -71.49 -45.97 -12.61
N ALA A 153 -71.68 -47.25 -12.93
CA ALA A 153 -71.61 -47.88 -14.25
C ALA A 153 -70.34 -48.67 -14.63
N GLU A 154 -70.63 -49.73 -15.36
CA GLU A 154 -69.90 -50.98 -15.55
C GLU A 154 -68.88 -50.95 -16.71
N ALA A 155 -68.09 -52.03 -16.73
CA ALA A 155 -67.62 -52.77 -17.90
C ALA A 155 -66.21 -52.47 -18.48
N LYS A 156 -65.35 -53.49 -18.24
CA LYS A 156 -64.47 -54.21 -19.19
C LYS A 156 -63.40 -53.45 -20.00
N ALA A 157 -62.13 -53.83 -19.74
CA ALA A 157 -61.30 -54.69 -20.59
C ALA A 157 -59.80 -54.29 -20.54
N ALA A 158 -58.96 -55.24 -20.14
CA ALA A 158 -57.51 -55.32 -20.41
C ALA A 158 -57.29 -55.80 -21.88
N PRO A 159 -56.06 -55.93 -22.47
CA PRO A 159 -54.75 -56.12 -21.80
C PRO A 159 -53.46 -55.56 -22.48
N ALA A 160 -52.32 -55.80 -21.79
CA ALA A 160 -50.94 -56.10 -22.25
C ALA A 160 -50.19 -55.07 -23.14
N GLY A 161 -48.89 -54.80 -22.98
CA GLY A 161 -47.82 -55.36 -22.14
C GLY A 161 -46.45 -54.85 -22.65
N ALA A 162 -45.38 -55.28 -21.97
CA ALA A 162 -43.94 -55.17 -22.30
C ALA A 162 -43.15 -53.98 -21.69
N ALA A 163 -42.55 -54.28 -20.54
CA ALA A 163 -41.38 -53.62 -19.92
C ALA A 163 -40.07 -54.05 -20.65
N PRO A 164 -38.84 -53.53 -20.33
CA PRO A 164 -38.22 -53.72 -19.00
C PRO A 164 -37.23 -52.64 -18.47
N ALA A 165 -36.97 -52.77 -17.17
CA ALA A 165 -35.70 -52.62 -16.42
C ALA A 165 -35.05 -51.25 -16.12
N GLY A 166 -34.80 -51.01 -14.81
CA GLY A 166 -33.69 -50.16 -14.33
C GLY A 166 -33.81 -49.52 -12.92
N ASN A 167 -33.63 -50.32 -11.85
CA ASN A 167 -33.11 -50.01 -10.49
C ASN A 167 -33.76 -48.89 -9.61
N THR A 168 -34.64 -49.18 -8.63
CA THR A 168 -34.46 -49.76 -7.26
C THR A 168 -34.11 -48.76 -6.14
N LEU A 169 -35.10 -48.46 -5.29
CA LEU A 169 -35.00 -48.04 -3.88
C LEU A 169 -35.82 -49.03 -3.02
N PRO A 170 -35.45 -49.33 -1.76
CA PRO A 170 -36.03 -50.42 -1.00
C PRO A 170 -37.41 -50.04 -0.45
N VAL A 171 -38.41 -50.87 -0.73
CA VAL A 171 -39.72 -50.83 -0.06
C VAL A 171 -39.58 -51.52 1.29
N ARG A 172 -39.91 -50.79 2.35
CA ARG A 172 -40.00 -51.29 3.72
C ARG A 172 -41.09 -52.37 3.78
N ALA A 173 -40.70 -53.60 4.11
CA ALA A 173 -41.61 -54.72 4.25
C ALA A 173 -42.71 -54.39 5.29
N ALA A 174 -43.97 -54.63 4.92
CA ALA A 174 -45.07 -54.64 5.85
C ALA A 174 -44.79 -55.69 6.93
N THR A 175 -44.57 -55.24 8.16
CA THR A 175 -44.55 -56.12 9.32
C THR A 175 -45.92 -56.78 9.46
N ALA A 176 -45.90 -58.12 9.46
CA ALA A 176 -47.05 -58.94 9.77
C ALA A 176 -47.66 -58.49 11.10
N GLN A 177 -48.93 -58.09 11.06
CA GLN A 177 -49.74 -57.88 12.25
C GLN A 177 -49.89 -59.23 12.96
N VAL A 178 -49.09 -59.44 14.00
CA VAL A 178 -49.41 -60.42 15.05
C VAL A 178 -50.72 -59.97 15.73
N PRO A 179 -51.67 -60.89 15.98
CA PRO A 179 -52.92 -60.54 16.65
C PRO A 179 -52.60 -60.19 18.11
N ALA A 180 -52.47 -58.90 18.41
CA ALA A 180 -52.56 -58.43 19.78
C ALA A 180 -53.99 -58.71 20.24
N THR A 181 -54.13 -59.63 21.19
CA THR A 181 -55.35 -59.85 21.98
C THR A 181 -55.78 -58.51 22.59
N GLN A 182 -56.67 -57.80 21.92
CA GLN A 182 -57.42 -56.71 22.51
C GLN A 182 -58.37 -57.35 23.51
N VAL A 183 -58.01 -57.30 24.79
CA VAL A 183 -59.00 -57.42 25.87
C VAL A 183 -59.91 -56.20 25.71
N ALA A 184 -61.07 -56.43 25.10
CA ALA A 184 -62.12 -55.42 25.00
C ALA A 184 -62.49 -54.97 26.41
N PRO A 185 -62.58 -53.66 26.69
CA PRO A 185 -63.16 -53.20 27.95
C PRO A 185 -64.62 -53.68 28.04
N PRO A 186 -65.14 -53.99 29.24
CA PRO A 186 -66.48 -54.52 29.40
C PRO A 186 -67.53 -53.57 28.81
N PRO A 187 -68.60 -54.09 28.20
CA PRO A 187 -69.67 -53.27 27.65
C PRO A 187 -70.30 -52.41 28.76
N PRO A 188 -70.58 -51.12 28.52
CA PRO A 188 -71.25 -50.29 29.50
C PRO A 188 -72.66 -50.82 29.79
N PRO A 189 -73.19 -50.66 31.01
CA PRO A 189 -74.54 -51.09 31.33
C PRO A 189 -75.56 -50.35 30.45
N ALA A 190 -76.48 -51.11 29.85
CA ALA A 190 -77.56 -50.58 29.03
C ALA A 190 -78.53 -49.77 29.92
N GLY A 191 -78.62 -48.46 29.70
CA GLY A 191 -79.62 -47.62 30.36
C GLY A 191 -79.25 -46.18 30.70
N VAL A 192 -78.39 -45.50 29.96
CA VAL A 192 -78.21 -44.03 30.14
C VAL A 192 -78.19 -43.36 28.76
N ALA A 193 -79.23 -42.58 28.46
CA ALA A 193 -79.24 -41.73 27.29
C ALA A 193 -78.09 -40.70 27.43
N HIS A 194 -77.14 -40.69 26.49
CA HIS A 194 -76.14 -39.64 26.43
C HIS A 194 -76.83 -38.31 26.09
N THR A 195 -77.22 -37.57 27.12
CA THR A 195 -77.75 -36.21 27.00
C THR A 195 -76.69 -35.33 26.32
N ALA A 196 -77.12 -34.27 25.63
CA ALA A 196 -76.20 -33.31 25.00
C ALA A 196 -75.16 -32.76 26.00
N GLU A 197 -75.53 -32.71 27.29
CA GLU A 197 -74.67 -32.34 28.40
C GLU A 197 -73.54 -33.35 28.67
N SER A 198 -73.80 -34.66 28.64
CA SER A 198 -72.75 -35.68 28.82
C SER A 198 -71.70 -35.63 27.70
N ARG A 199 -72.13 -35.46 26.44
CA ARG A 199 -71.20 -35.26 25.30
C ARG A 199 -70.41 -33.95 25.41
N ALA A 200 -71.03 -32.87 25.86
CA ALA A 200 -70.33 -31.60 26.10
C ALA A 200 -69.26 -31.75 27.20
N THR A 201 -69.56 -32.45 28.30
CA THR A 201 -68.57 -32.70 29.36
C THR A 201 -67.41 -33.59 28.89
N GLU A 202 -67.65 -34.56 28.02
CA GLU A 202 -66.63 -35.44 27.46
C GLU A 202 -65.72 -34.70 26.47
N ILE A 203 -66.28 -33.85 25.61
CA ILE A 203 -65.53 -32.96 24.72
C ILE A 203 -64.68 -31.96 25.54
N MET A 204 -65.23 -31.39 26.61
CA MET A 204 -64.48 -30.51 27.51
C MET A 204 -63.33 -31.24 28.22
N ASN A 205 -63.53 -32.50 28.61
CA ASN A 205 -62.48 -33.32 29.22
C ASN A 205 -61.36 -33.67 28.22
N VAL A 206 -61.72 -33.98 26.97
CA VAL A 206 -60.74 -34.20 25.89
C VAL A 206 -59.98 -32.91 25.55
N GLN A 207 -60.66 -31.76 25.47
CA GLN A 207 -60.00 -30.47 25.26
C GLN A 207 -59.05 -30.11 26.42
N ARG A 208 -59.47 -30.37 27.67
CA ARG A 208 -58.64 -30.15 28.86
C ARG A 208 -57.42 -31.07 28.89
N ASP A 209 -57.55 -32.34 28.48
CA ASP A 209 -56.41 -33.27 28.37
C ASP A 209 -55.45 -32.88 27.22
N ILE A 210 -55.96 -32.49 26.05
CA ILE A 210 -55.14 -31.95 24.95
C ILE A 210 -54.39 -30.69 25.40
N ALA A 211 -55.06 -29.78 26.11
CA ALA A 211 -54.44 -28.58 26.68
C ALA A 211 -53.35 -28.94 27.71
N ASN A 212 -53.60 -29.92 28.59
CA ASN A 212 -52.62 -30.37 29.58
C ASN A 212 -51.40 -31.04 28.92
N ARG A 213 -51.58 -31.86 27.88
CA ARG A 213 -50.49 -32.47 27.10
C ARG A 213 -49.68 -31.42 26.34
N ARG A 214 -50.34 -30.43 25.74
CA ARG A 214 -49.66 -29.28 25.09
C ARG A 214 -48.88 -28.45 26.10
N ARG A 215 -49.45 -28.15 27.27
CA ARG A 215 -48.77 -27.46 28.36
C ARG A 215 -47.54 -28.22 28.83
N ARG A 216 -47.64 -29.54 29.06
CA ARG A 216 -46.48 -30.37 29.43
C ARG A 216 -45.38 -30.35 28.37
N LYS A 217 -45.72 -30.46 27.08
CA LYS A 217 -44.76 -30.36 25.97
C LYS A 217 -44.11 -28.98 25.85
N LEU A 218 -44.90 -27.90 26.02
CA LEU A 218 -44.39 -26.53 26.04
C LEU A 218 -43.48 -26.28 27.24
N ILE A 219 -43.84 -26.77 28.42
CA ILE A 219 -42.99 -26.68 29.62
C ILE A 219 -41.69 -27.43 29.38
N GLN A 220 -41.72 -28.65 28.82
CA GLN A 220 -40.51 -29.40 28.49
C GLN A 220 -39.60 -28.67 27.48
N LEU A 221 -40.19 -28.08 26.44
CA LEU A 221 -39.44 -27.28 25.46
C LEU A 221 -38.88 -26.01 26.10
N ALA A 222 -39.67 -25.30 26.89
CA ALA A 222 -39.25 -24.11 27.62
C ALA A 222 -38.12 -24.42 28.62
N THR A 223 -38.18 -25.52 29.36
CA THR A 223 -37.09 -25.94 30.26
C THR A 223 -35.82 -26.29 29.50
N ARG A 224 -35.90 -26.93 28.33
CA ARG A 224 -34.73 -27.22 27.49
C ARG A 224 -34.13 -25.93 26.94
N LEU A 225 -34.96 -25.03 26.42
CA LEU A 225 -34.53 -23.72 25.94
C LEU A 225 -33.89 -22.92 27.07
N ALA A 226 -34.50 -22.91 28.25
CA ALA A 226 -33.97 -22.20 29.41
C ALA A 226 -32.60 -22.76 29.84
N LEU A 227 -32.44 -24.08 29.89
CA LEU A 227 -31.20 -24.72 30.30
C LEU A 227 -30.06 -24.56 29.27
N PHE A 228 -30.36 -24.72 27.97
CA PHE A 228 -29.35 -24.76 26.92
C PHE A 228 -29.10 -23.41 26.23
N VAL A 229 -30.03 -22.47 26.34
CA VAL A 229 -29.90 -21.13 25.76
C VAL A 229 -29.89 -20.08 26.86
N LEU A 230 -30.96 -19.95 27.65
CA LEU A 230 -31.07 -18.83 28.59
C LEU A 230 -30.01 -18.87 29.70
N LEU A 231 -29.71 -20.04 30.26
CA LEU A 231 -28.73 -20.19 31.32
C LEU A 231 -27.30 -19.80 30.86
N PRO A 232 -26.74 -20.36 29.78
CA PRO A 232 -25.42 -19.94 29.31
C PRO A 232 -25.43 -18.47 28.85
N THR A 233 -26.52 -17.95 28.29
CA THR A 233 -26.60 -16.50 28.00
C THR A 233 -26.62 -15.64 29.26
N MET A 234 -27.29 -16.11 30.32
CA MET A 234 -27.35 -15.41 31.59
C MET A 234 -25.96 -15.38 32.24
N LEU A 235 -25.21 -16.49 32.18
CA LEU A 235 -23.81 -16.53 32.63
C LEU A 235 -22.93 -15.56 31.85
N VAL A 236 -23.07 -15.51 30.52
CA VAL A 236 -22.34 -14.54 29.69
C VAL A 236 -22.74 -13.10 30.02
N SER A 237 -24.03 -12.85 30.27
CA SER A 237 -24.49 -11.52 30.69
C SER A 237 -23.95 -11.12 32.06
N TYR A 238 -23.95 -12.04 33.01
CA TYR A 238 -23.39 -11.79 34.33
C TYR A 238 -21.90 -11.45 34.23
N TYR A 239 -21.16 -12.19 33.40
CA TYR A 239 -19.75 -11.90 33.17
C TYR A 239 -19.53 -10.50 32.58
N TYR A 240 -20.17 -10.14 31.46
CA TYR A 240 -19.91 -8.85 30.80
C TYR A 240 -20.45 -7.62 31.55
N TYR A 241 -21.49 -7.78 32.39
CA TYR A 241 -22.05 -6.66 33.15
C TYR A 241 -21.45 -6.50 34.56
N VAL A 242 -20.93 -7.57 35.17
CA VAL A 242 -20.50 -7.55 36.58
C VAL A 242 -19.01 -7.86 36.75
N VAL A 243 -18.43 -8.73 35.91
CA VAL A 243 -17.05 -9.22 36.09
C VAL A 243 -16.06 -8.56 35.14
N ALA A 244 -16.45 -8.30 33.90
CA ALA A 244 -15.57 -7.78 32.88
C ALA A 244 -15.15 -6.34 33.18
N THR A 245 -13.85 -6.07 33.10
CA THR A 245 -13.29 -4.73 33.33
C THR A 245 -13.71 -3.77 32.21
N PRO A 246 -14.20 -2.56 32.56
CA PRO A 246 -14.43 -1.50 31.58
C PRO A 246 -13.10 -1.03 31.00
N LEU A 247 -13.00 -0.96 29.67
CA LEU A 247 -11.84 -0.43 28.96
C LEU A 247 -12.24 0.84 28.23
N TYR A 248 -11.44 1.88 28.43
CA TYR A 248 -11.54 3.20 27.86
C TYR A 248 -10.64 3.29 26.62
N ALA A 249 -11.21 3.74 25.50
CA ALA A 249 -10.51 3.88 24.23
C ALA A 249 -10.12 5.34 23.99
N THR A 250 -8.82 5.62 23.93
CA THR A 250 -8.31 6.91 23.46
C THR A 250 -7.97 6.80 21.98
N HIS A 251 -8.61 7.63 21.16
CA HIS A 251 -8.36 7.72 19.72
C HIS A 251 -7.42 8.88 19.40
N THR A 252 -6.44 8.62 18.54
CA THR A 252 -5.51 9.61 18.02
C THR A 252 -5.38 9.43 16.52
N GLU A 253 -5.28 10.53 15.80
CA GLU A 253 -4.99 10.53 14.37
C GLU A 253 -3.84 11.49 14.07
N PHE A 254 -2.84 11.03 13.34
CA PHE A 254 -1.69 11.85 12.96
C PHE A 254 -1.17 11.48 11.57
N VAL A 255 -0.46 12.42 10.96
CA VAL A 255 0.18 12.27 9.65
C VAL A 255 1.67 12.60 9.75
N ILE A 256 2.50 11.85 9.04
CA ILE A 256 3.92 12.15 8.90
C ILE A 256 4.10 13.01 7.65
N GLN A 257 4.59 14.21 7.83
CA GLN A 257 4.85 15.16 6.75
C GLN A 257 6.34 15.36 6.58
N LYS A 258 6.77 15.50 5.33
CA LYS A 258 8.10 15.98 4.98
C LYS A 258 8.02 17.48 4.79
N ALA A 259 8.97 18.24 5.35
CA ALA A 259 9.03 19.69 5.16
C ALA A 259 9.43 20.02 3.72
N GLU A 260 8.47 20.05 2.82
CA GLU A 260 8.69 20.61 1.49
C GLU A 260 8.75 22.13 1.60
N ALA A 261 9.90 22.69 1.26
CA ALA A 261 9.92 24.05 0.75
C ALA A 261 9.12 24.00 -0.56
N SER A 262 7.96 24.67 -0.59
CA SER A 262 7.19 24.93 -1.80
C SER A 262 8.10 25.52 -2.87
N ALA A 263 8.73 24.65 -3.65
CA ALA A 263 9.56 25.04 -4.76
C ALA A 263 8.59 25.33 -5.89
N GLY A 264 8.46 26.61 -6.23
CA GLY A 264 7.70 27.13 -7.37
C GLY A 264 8.22 26.60 -8.71
N GLY A 265 8.01 25.30 -8.95
CA GLY A 265 8.13 24.68 -10.26
C GLY A 265 6.89 25.04 -11.07
N SER A 266 6.95 26.17 -11.76
CA SER A 266 6.00 26.60 -12.80
C SER A 266 6.06 25.65 -14.02
N GLY A 267 5.74 24.38 -13.82
CA GLY A 267 5.75 23.36 -14.87
C GLY A 267 4.73 22.26 -14.61
N LEU A 268 4.11 21.77 -15.68
CA LEU A 268 3.10 20.70 -15.68
C LEU A 268 3.57 19.38 -15.02
N GLY A 269 4.88 19.22 -14.79
CA GLY A 269 5.49 18.05 -14.13
C GLY A 269 5.45 18.08 -12.60
N GLY A 270 5.20 19.23 -11.96
CA GLY A 270 5.09 19.34 -10.49
C GLY A 270 3.74 18.84 -9.93
N LEU A 271 2.74 18.68 -10.80
CA LEU A 271 1.36 18.31 -10.42
C LEU A 271 1.14 16.79 -10.35
N LEU A 272 2.06 15.98 -10.90
CA LEU A 272 1.95 14.51 -10.92
C LEU A 272 2.87 13.81 -9.91
N GLY A 273 3.77 14.55 -9.24
CA GLY A 273 4.68 14.02 -8.21
C GLY A 273 4.13 14.09 -6.78
N GLY A 274 2.81 13.95 -6.64
CA GLY A 274 2.05 14.17 -5.40
C GLY A 274 2.73 13.63 -4.14
N THR A 275 2.99 14.57 -3.24
CA THR A 275 3.53 14.50 -1.89
C THR A 275 2.99 13.37 -0.99
N SER A 276 1.83 12.78 -1.30
CA SER A 276 1.20 11.74 -0.48
C SER A 276 1.85 10.35 -0.57
N PHE A 277 2.53 10.01 -1.67
CA PHE A 277 3.20 8.70 -1.77
C PHE A 277 4.63 8.69 -1.20
N ALA A 278 5.23 9.87 -1.00
CA ALA A 278 6.62 9.99 -0.59
C ALA A 278 6.87 9.59 0.87
N THR A 279 5.85 9.63 1.74
CA THR A 279 5.97 9.34 3.19
C THR A 279 5.34 8.00 3.61
N VAL A 280 4.96 7.16 2.64
CA VAL A 280 4.31 5.86 2.89
C VAL A 280 5.23 4.93 3.66
N GLN A 281 6.50 4.85 3.28
CA GLN A 281 7.46 3.95 3.90
C GLN A 281 7.73 4.34 5.36
N GLU A 282 7.82 5.64 5.63
CA GLU A 282 8.01 6.23 6.94
C GLU A 282 6.82 5.93 7.85
N SER A 283 5.61 6.09 7.33
CA SER A 283 4.35 5.80 8.05
C SER A 283 4.22 4.32 8.43
N ILE A 284 4.53 3.42 7.49
CA ILE A 284 4.55 1.97 7.76
C ILE A 284 5.63 1.63 8.79
N THR A 285 6.80 2.28 8.72
CA THR A 285 7.89 2.04 9.66
C THR A 285 7.50 2.47 11.08
N VAL A 286 6.86 3.63 11.24
CA VAL A 286 6.33 4.09 12.53
C VAL A 286 5.25 3.16 13.04
N GLN A 287 4.31 2.73 12.20
CA GLN A 287 3.31 1.74 12.58
C GLN A 287 3.98 0.47 13.14
N SER A 288 4.93 -0.10 12.39
CA SER A 288 5.65 -1.31 12.79
C SER A 288 6.45 -1.14 14.10
N TYR A 289 6.94 0.09 14.36
CA TYR A 289 7.64 0.42 15.58
C TYR A 289 6.69 0.50 16.78
N LEU A 290 5.53 1.14 16.62
CA LEU A 290 4.51 1.22 17.68
C LEU A 290 3.91 -0.16 17.99
N GLU A 291 3.78 -1.05 17.01
CA GLU A 291 3.39 -2.45 17.23
C GLU A 291 4.53 -3.30 17.81
N SER A 292 5.77 -2.81 17.87
CA SER A 292 6.92 -3.62 18.24
C SER A 292 7.03 -3.86 19.75
N ARG A 293 7.82 -4.87 20.11
CA ARG A 293 8.22 -5.12 21.50
C ARG A 293 9.03 -3.96 22.10
N GLU A 294 9.73 -3.19 21.27
CA GLU A 294 10.55 -2.06 21.72
C GLU A 294 9.66 -0.96 22.31
N ALA A 295 8.60 -0.56 21.60
CA ALA A 295 7.63 0.42 22.09
C ALA A 295 6.91 -0.07 23.35
N MET A 296 6.54 -1.35 23.40
CA MET A 296 5.88 -1.96 24.55
C MET A 296 6.76 -2.02 25.80
N LEU A 297 8.05 -2.36 25.65
CA LEU A 297 9.00 -2.35 26.77
C LEU A 297 9.26 -0.94 27.28
N ARG A 298 9.35 0.03 26.38
CA ARG A 298 9.51 1.44 26.75
C ARG A 298 8.29 1.97 27.51
N LEU A 299 7.09 1.62 27.05
CA LEU A 299 5.84 1.96 27.73
C LEU A 299 5.75 1.31 29.13
N ASP A 300 6.26 0.08 29.28
CA ASP A 300 6.37 -0.58 30.60
C ASP A 300 7.34 0.16 31.52
N GLU A 301 8.49 0.60 31.01
CA GLU A 301 9.50 1.32 31.79
C GLU A 301 9.05 2.72 32.24
N GLU A 302 8.32 3.45 31.39
CA GLU A 302 7.91 4.83 31.69
C GLU A 302 6.58 4.92 32.45
N LEU A 303 5.60 4.07 32.11
CA LEU A 303 4.22 4.15 32.64
C LEU A 303 3.74 2.86 33.31
N ASN A 304 4.64 1.92 33.62
CA ASN A 304 4.34 0.68 34.34
C ASN A 304 3.16 -0.11 33.72
N PHE A 305 3.19 -0.28 32.39
CA PHE A 305 2.17 -1.01 31.62
C PHE A 305 1.82 -2.37 32.25
N ARG A 306 2.81 -3.14 32.72
CA ARG A 306 2.59 -4.42 33.39
C ARG A 306 1.80 -4.28 34.68
N GLU A 307 2.14 -3.31 35.51
CA GLU A 307 1.48 -3.08 36.79
C GLU A 307 0.00 -2.75 36.58
N HIS A 308 -0.28 -1.87 35.61
CA HIS A 308 -1.65 -1.50 35.24
C HIS A 308 -2.52 -2.71 34.85
N PHE A 309 -1.99 -3.59 33.99
CA PHE A 309 -2.74 -4.77 33.52
C PHE A 309 -2.65 -6.00 34.44
N SER A 310 -1.84 -5.95 35.50
CA SER A 310 -1.77 -7.00 36.53
C SER A 310 -2.51 -6.65 37.83
N GLY A 311 -3.04 -5.43 37.93
CA GLY A 311 -3.82 -4.96 39.07
C GLY A 311 -5.08 -5.80 39.35
N ASP A 312 -5.57 -5.72 40.59
CA ASP A 312 -6.75 -6.48 41.05
C ASP A 312 -8.08 -6.01 40.43
N ASP A 313 -8.09 -4.81 39.85
CA ASP A 313 -9.25 -4.23 39.15
C ASP A 313 -9.45 -4.82 37.74
N ILE A 314 -8.47 -5.58 37.25
CA ILE A 314 -8.55 -6.27 35.96
C ILE A 314 -9.17 -7.66 36.15
N ASP A 315 -10.12 -8.00 35.29
CA ASP A 315 -10.84 -9.27 35.28
C ASP A 315 -9.85 -10.46 35.33
N PRO A 316 -10.00 -11.39 36.29
CA PRO A 316 -9.15 -12.56 36.44
C PRO A 316 -8.90 -13.37 35.16
N LEU A 317 -9.82 -13.38 34.20
CA LEU A 317 -9.65 -14.13 32.95
C LEU A 317 -8.70 -13.45 31.94
N VAL A 318 -8.65 -12.12 31.95
CA VAL A 318 -7.92 -11.31 30.96
C VAL A 318 -6.64 -10.70 31.57
N ARG A 319 -6.60 -10.59 32.90
CA ARG A 319 -5.52 -10.03 33.71
C ARG A 319 -4.17 -10.67 33.40
N LEU A 320 -3.16 -9.82 33.35
CA LEU A 320 -1.77 -10.24 33.20
C LEU A 320 -1.26 -10.76 34.55
N ALA A 321 -0.60 -11.92 34.57
CA ALA A 321 0.04 -12.39 35.79
C ALA A 321 1.17 -11.43 36.21
N PRO A 322 1.39 -11.17 37.51
CA PRO A 322 2.43 -10.24 37.96
C PRO A 322 3.85 -10.72 37.59
N ASP A 323 4.04 -12.03 37.45
CA ASP A 323 5.26 -12.71 36.99
C ASP A 323 5.22 -13.07 35.50
N ALA A 324 4.31 -12.47 34.71
CA ALA A 324 4.15 -12.76 33.30
C ALA A 324 5.45 -12.52 32.50
N THR A 325 5.66 -13.36 31.50
CA THR A 325 6.78 -13.18 30.57
C THR A 325 6.56 -11.98 29.65
N ALA A 326 7.63 -11.41 29.10
CA ALA A 326 7.55 -10.30 28.14
C ALA A 326 6.66 -10.65 26.92
N GLU A 327 6.57 -11.92 26.52
CA GLU A 327 5.69 -12.36 25.43
C GLU A 327 4.20 -12.29 25.79
N GLN A 328 3.85 -12.61 27.04
CA GLN A 328 2.47 -12.50 27.52
C GLN A 328 2.06 -11.03 27.66
N MET A 329 2.99 -10.18 28.11
CA MET A 329 2.82 -8.73 28.14
C MET A 329 2.62 -8.17 26.73
N TYR A 330 3.46 -8.58 25.77
CA TYR A 330 3.34 -8.18 24.37
C TYR A 330 2.00 -8.58 23.74
N LYS A 331 1.51 -9.79 24.03
CA LYS A 331 0.18 -10.23 23.57
C LYS A 331 -0.94 -9.37 24.16
N THR A 332 -0.79 -8.91 25.40
CA THR A 332 -1.74 -8.01 26.06
C THR A 332 -1.68 -6.61 25.44
N TYR A 333 -0.47 -6.11 25.16
CA TYR A 333 -0.23 -4.86 24.45
C TYR A 333 -0.90 -4.83 23.07
N LEU A 334 -0.65 -5.82 22.21
CA LEU A 334 -1.28 -5.89 20.88
C LEU A 334 -2.80 -6.06 20.90
N ARG A 335 -3.38 -6.54 22.00
CA ARG A 335 -4.84 -6.61 22.16
C ARG A 335 -5.43 -5.26 22.54
N ASN A 336 -4.64 -4.41 23.18
CA ASN A 336 -5.06 -3.12 23.72
C ASN A 336 -4.61 -1.94 22.85
N LEU A 337 -3.72 -2.16 21.88
CA LEU A 337 -3.31 -1.19 20.87
C LEU A 337 -3.85 -1.64 19.51
N THR A 338 -4.65 -0.79 18.88
CA THR A 338 -5.04 -0.94 17.47
C THR A 338 -4.48 0.23 16.70
N ILE A 339 -3.66 -0.03 15.68
CA ILE A 339 -3.10 1.01 14.83
C ILE A 339 -3.31 0.62 13.36
N GLY A 340 -3.62 1.60 12.53
CA GLY A 340 -3.84 1.41 11.10
C GLY A 340 -3.39 2.61 10.29
N TYR A 341 -2.69 2.34 9.19
CA TYR A 341 -2.32 3.33 8.19
C TYR A 341 -3.28 3.29 7.01
N ASP A 342 -3.84 4.46 6.65
CA ASP A 342 -4.63 4.63 5.43
C ASP A 342 -3.76 5.23 4.32
N PRO A 343 -3.37 4.47 3.28
CA PRO A 343 -2.51 4.96 2.20
C PRO A 343 -3.19 6.01 1.32
N THR A 344 -4.53 6.12 1.35
CA THR A 344 -5.29 7.09 0.55
C THR A 344 -5.23 8.48 1.18
N GLU A 345 -5.36 8.53 2.50
CA GLU A 345 -5.37 9.77 3.29
C GLU A 345 -3.99 10.12 3.86
N GLY A 346 -3.06 9.16 3.89
CA GLY A 346 -1.75 9.29 4.56
C GLY A 346 -1.85 9.35 6.08
N LEU A 347 -3.00 8.99 6.64
CA LEU A 347 -3.32 9.14 8.06
C LEU A 347 -3.04 7.85 8.83
N ILE A 348 -2.40 7.97 9.99
CA ILE A 348 -2.25 6.91 10.97
C ILE A 348 -3.32 7.10 12.04
N ARG A 349 -4.20 6.11 12.17
CA ARG A 349 -5.22 6.05 13.23
C ARG A 349 -4.72 5.10 14.31
N MET A 350 -4.70 5.58 15.55
CA MET A 350 -4.27 4.80 16.70
C MET A 350 -5.38 4.83 17.77
N GLU A 351 -5.69 3.66 18.30
CA GLU A 351 -6.62 3.45 19.40
C GLU A 351 -5.88 2.70 20.52
N VAL A 352 -5.90 3.29 21.72
CA VAL A 352 -5.26 2.72 22.90
C VAL A 352 -6.31 2.47 23.97
N LEU A 353 -6.36 1.22 24.44
CA LEU A 353 -7.29 0.74 25.44
C LEU A 353 -6.61 0.63 26.81
N ALA A 354 -7.24 1.19 27.84
CA ALA A 354 -6.80 1.02 29.23
C ALA A 354 -7.99 0.93 30.19
N ALA A 355 -7.78 0.37 31.39
CA ALA A 355 -8.83 0.24 32.40
C ALA A 355 -9.25 1.57 33.05
N ASP A 356 -8.45 2.63 32.90
CA ASP A 356 -8.72 3.96 33.43
C ASP A 356 -8.61 5.03 32.31
N PRO A 357 -9.49 6.04 32.25
CA PRO A 357 -9.46 7.05 31.19
C PRO A 357 -8.14 7.81 31.12
N GLY A 358 -7.60 8.23 32.28
CA GLY A 358 -6.36 8.99 32.36
C GLY A 358 -5.16 8.15 31.90
N THR A 359 -5.11 6.88 32.29
CA THR A 359 -4.07 5.96 31.80
C THR A 359 -4.16 5.71 30.29
N SER A 360 -5.38 5.62 29.72
CA SER A 360 -5.54 5.44 28.27
C SER A 360 -5.00 6.63 27.48
N GLN A 361 -5.23 7.86 27.99
CA GLN A 361 -4.68 9.08 27.42
C GLN A 361 -3.16 9.11 27.56
N ALA A 362 -2.62 8.84 28.76
CA ALA A 362 -1.19 8.86 29.01
C ALA A 362 -0.43 7.85 28.14
N PHE A 363 -0.97 6.64 27.94
CA PHE A 363 -0.38 5.66 27.02
C PHE A 363 -0.41 6.15 25.57
N SER A 364 -1.49 6.79 25.14
CA SER A 364 -1.59 7.35 23.79
C SER A 364 -0.57 8.47 23.57
N GLU A 365 -0.46 9.41 24.51
CA GLU A 365 0.54 10.50 24.48
C GLU A 365 1.98 9.98 24.45
N ALA A 366 2.30 8.98 25.28
CA ALA A 366 3.61 8.35 25.31
C ALA A 366 3.94 7.67 23.97
N LEU A 367 3.00 6.91 23.40
CA LEU A 367 3.19 6.27 22.10
C LEU A 367 3.38 7.28 20.96
N ILE A 368 2.66 8.40 20.96
CA ILE A 368 2.88 9.49 19.99
C ILE A 368 4.29 10.06 20.16
N THR A 369 4.72 10.32 21.40
CA THR A 369 6.06 10.82 21.70
C THR A 369 7.14 9.86 21.18
N TYR A 370 6.95 8.54 21.35
CA TYR A 370 7.88 7.55 20.81
C TYR A 370 7.89 7.53 19.29
N ALA A 371 6.73 7.74 18.67
CA ALA A 371 6.61 7.89 17.22
C ALA A 371 7.36 9.13 16.72
N GLU A 372 7.22 10.28 17.38
CA GLU A 372 7.93 11.53 17.07
C GLU A 372 9.44 11.33 17.14
N GLU A 373 9.95 10.80 18.26
CA GLU A 373 11.38 10.52 18.42
C GLU A 373 11.90 9.54 17.36
N ARG A 374 11.09 8.54 16.99
CA ARG A 374 11.48 7.57 15.96
C ARG A 374 11.62 8.22 14.59
N VAL A 375 10.69 9.12 14.25
CA VAL A 375 10.73 9.91 13.01
C VAL A 375 11.92 10.86 13.01
N ASP A 376 12.17 11.54 14.13
CA ASP A 376 13.29 12.46 14.29
C ASP A 376 14.64 11.76 14.15
N GLN A 377 14.80 10.57 14.75
CA GLN A 377 16.01 9.77 14.60
C GLN A 377 16.24 9.34 13.15
N MET A 378 15.18 8.94 12.44
CA MET A 378 15.27 8.54 11.04
C MET A 378 15.69 9.72 10.15
N SER A 379 15.08 10.89 10.34
CA SER A 379 15.45 12.10 9.62
C SER A 379 16.86 12.57 9.99
N SER A 380 17.23 12.53 11.28
CA SER A 380 18.56 12.96 11.73
C SER A 380 19.68 12.12 11.16
N ARG A 381 19.53 10.80 11.11
CA ARG A 381 20.55 9.91 10.51
C ARG A 381 20.73 10.20 9.03
N LEU A 382 19.63 10.32 8.29
CA LEU A 382 19.69 10.62 6.86
C LEU A 382 20.36 11.99 6.59
N ARG A 383 20.01 13.02 7.37
CA ARG A 383 20.65 14.35 7.27
C ARG A 383 22.15 14.29 7.58
N GLU A 384 22.53 13.58 8.65
CA GLU A 384 23.94 13.49 9.05
C GLU A 384 24.75 12.73 8.01
N ASP A 385 24.25 11.61 7.49
CA ASP A 385 24.95 10.81 6.48
C ASP A 385 25.17 11.60 5.17
N GLN A 386 24.15 12.34 4.71
CA GLN A 386 24.25 13.18 3.52
C GLN A 386 25.22 14.36 3.74
N MET A 387 25.16 15.01 4.89
CA MET A 387 26.05 16.12 5.22
C MET A 387 27.50 15.68 5.47
N ALA A 388 27.71 14.52 6.06
CA ALA A 388 29.03 13.97 6.34
C ALA A 388 29.80 13.72 5.05
N GLY A 389 29.19 13.03 4.07
CA GLY A 389 29.84 12.77 2.78
C GLY A 389 30.15 14.04 1.99
N ALA A 390 29.23 15.02 1.99
CA ALA A 390 29.45 16.29 1.30
C ALA A 390 30.53 17.15 1.98
N ARG A 391 30.60 17.13 3.32
CA ARG A 391 31.63 17.81 4.10
C ARG A 391 33.01 17.18 3.88
N GLU A 392 33.08 15.85 3.86
CA GLU A 392 34.33 15.11 3.59
C GLU A 392 34.85 15.42 2.18
N ALA A 393 33.99 15.38 1.16
CA ALA A 393 34.36 15.72 -0.21
C ALA A 393 34.86 17.18 -0.34
N PHE A 394 34.23 18.12 0.36
CA PHE A 394 34.67 19.52 0.39
C PHE A 394 36.03 19.68 1.07
N GLN A 395 36.23 19.08 2.25
CA GLN A 395 37.51 19.13 2.97
C GLN A 395 38.64 18.50 2.16
N GLU A 396 38.37 17.37 1.52
CA GLU A 396 39.34 16.70 0.66
C GLU A 396 39.70 17.55 -0.57
N ALA A 397 38.73 18.22 -1.19
CA ALA A 397 38.97 19.14 -2.29
C ALA A 397 39.75 20.39 -1.86
N GLU A 398 39.47 20.92 -0.67
CA GLU A 398 40.19 22.05 -0.07
C GLU A 398 41.67 21.70 0.18
N GLU A 399 41.93 20.57 0.85
CA GLU A 399 43.29 20.10 1.12
C GLU A 399 44.07 19.85 -0.18
N ARG A 400 43.45 19.19 -1.15
CA ARG A 400 44.03 18.94 -2.48
C ARG A 400 44.33 20.23 -3.24
N SER A 401 43.46 21.23 -3.16
CA SER A 401 43.68 22.55 -3.79
C SER A 401 44.84 23.29 -3.15
N LEU A 402 44.94 23.25 -1.82
CA LEU A 402 46.03 23.83 -1.06
C LEU A 402 47.37 23.15 -1.41
N LEU A 403 47.41 21.82 -1.46
CA LEU A 403 48.61 21.07 -1.86
C LEU A 403 49.04 21.41 -3.30
N ALA A 404 48.11 21.54 -4.24
CA ALA A 404 48.43 21.97 -5.61
C ALA A 404 48.97 23.41 -5.63
N GLN A 405 48.41 24.31 -4.82
CA GLN A 405 48.89 25.70 -4.71
C GLN A 405 50.29 25.76 -4.13
N MET A 406 50.57 24.99 -3.06
CA MET A 406 51.90 24.86 -2.49
C MET A 406 52.90 24.28 -3.50
N ARG A 407 52.51 23.29 -4.31
CA ARG A 407 53.38 22.73 -5.35
C ARG A 407 53.74 23.77 -6.41
N VAL A 408 52.79 24.60 -6.82
CA VAL A 408 53.06 25.72 -7.73
C VAL A 408 54.02 26.73 -7.09
N LEU A 409 53.81 27.08 -5.82
CA LEU A 409 54.71 27.99 -5.08
C LEU A 409 56.11 27.40 -4.93
N GLU A 410 56.24 26.12 -4.56
CA GLU A 410 57.52 25.42 -4.45
C GLU A 410 58.28 25.43 -5.78
N LEU A 411 57.58 25.14 -6.89
CA LEU A 411 58.17 25.21 -8.23
C LEU A 411 58.54 26.64 -8.63
N GLN A 412 57.85 27.66 -8.13
CA GLN A 412 58.23 29.07 -8.34
C GLN A 412 59.44 29.47 -7.49
N GLU A 413 59.53 29.01 -6.24
CA GLU A 413 60.66 29.26 -5.34
C GLU A 413 61.94 28.56 -5.81
N GLN A 414 61.85 27.28 -6.20
CA GLN A 414 62.97 26.48 -6.72
C GLN A 414 63.58 27.10 -7.99
N ARG A 415 62.79 27.87 -8.73
CA ARG A 415 63.30 28.58 -9.90
C ARG A 415 64.05 29.84 -9.60
N GLY A 416 63.93 30.42 -8.41
CA GLY A 416 64.61 31.66 -8.03
C GLY A 416 64.50 32.76 -9.10
N VAL A 417 63.58 33.72 -8.91
CA VAL A 417 63.39 34.97 -9.68
C VAL A 417 62.25 34.96 -10.72
N LEU A 418 61.58 36.12 -10.79
CA LEU A 418 60.42 36.47 -11.61
C LEU A 418 60.65 36.18 -13.11
N SER A 419 60.08 35.08 -13.62
CA SER A 419 59.98 34.67 -15.02
C SER A 419 61.27 34.20 -15.72
N ALA A 420 61.41 32.88 -15.86
CA ALA A 420 62.40 32.23 -16.74
C ALA A 420 62.30 32.70 -18.20
N GLU A 421 61.11 33.15 -18.63
CA GLU A 421 60.92 33.78 -19.94
C GLU A 421 61.74 35.08 -20.06
N ALA A 422 61.86 35.88 -18.99
CA ALA A 422 62.70 37.07 -19.01
C ALA A 422 64.20 36.74 -19.07
N GLU A 423 64.67 35.72 -18.35
CA GLU A 423 66.08 35.30 -18.37
C GLU A 423 66.47 34.66 -19.70
N VAL A 424 65.65 33.75 -20.22
CA VAL A 424 65.86 33.15 -21.54
C VAL A 424 65.82 34.23 -22.63
N ASN A 425 64.89 35.18 -22.55
CA ASN A 425 64.86 36.33 -23.46
C ASN A 425 66.10 37.23 -23.29
N GLN A 426 66.64 37.37 -22.08
CA GLN A 426 67.86 38.12 -21.83
C GLN A 426 69.09 37.43 -22.45
N VAL A 427 69.19 36.09 -22.38
CA VAL A 427 70.25 35.33 -23.07
C VAL A 427 70.09 35.43 -24.59
N PHE A 428 68.87 35.32 -25.13
CA PHE A 428 68.63 35.54 -26.56
C PHE A 428 69.01 36.97 -27.01
N ASN A 429 68.72 37.99 -26.19
CA ASN A 429 69.13 39.37 -26.45
C ASN A 429 70.66 39.53 -26.43
N GLN A 430 71.36 38.84 -25.53
CA GLN A 430 72.83 38.82 -25.49
C GLN A 430 73.41 38.12 -26.72
N ILE A 431 72.86 36.96 -27.12
CA ILE A 431 73.26 36.25 -28.34
C ILE A 431 73.08 37.16 -29.56
N ALA A 432 71.92 37.80 -29.71
CA ALA A 432 71.65 38.72 -30.81
C ALA A 432 72.64 39.92 -30.82
N THR A 433 73.01 40.43 -29.65
CA THR A 433 74.00 41.50 -29.52
C THR A 433 75.39 41.05 -29.96
N PHE A 434 75.84 39.87 -29.55
CA PHE A 434 77.14 39.34 -29.96
C PHE A 434 77.16 38.91 -31.43
N GLU A 435 76.07 38.39 -31.97
CA GLU A 435 75.96 38.09 -33.41
C GLU A 435 76.12 39.36 -34.25
N MET A 436 75.52 40.48 -33.83
CA MET A 436 75.72 41.77 -34.48
C MET A 436 77.19 42.22 -34.40
N GLN A 437 77.87 42.02 -33.26
CA GLN A 437 79.30 42.32 -33.13
C GLN A 437 80.18 41.43 -34.02
N VAL A 438 79.84 40.16 -34.19
CA VAL A 438 80.52 39.25 -35.14
C VAL A 438 80.38 39.76 -36.57
N VAL A 439 79.17 40.17 -36.98
CA VAL A 439 78.93 40.72 -38.32
C VAL A 439 79.75 41.99 -38.55
N GLU A 440 79.80 42.89 -37.57
CA GLU A 440 80.60 44.11 -37.63
C GLU A 440 82.11 43.82 -37.76
N GLN A 441 82.64 42.90 -36.94
CA GLN A 441 84.06 42.53 -37.03
C GLN A 441 84.40 41.80 -38.33
N ARG A 442 83.49 40.99 -38.89
CA ARG A 442 83.67 40.36 -40.20
C ARG A 442 83.72 41.39 -41.32
N LEU A 443 82.87 42.42 -41.27
CA LEU A 443 82.94 43.53 -42.23
C LEU A 443 84.28 44.26 -42.13
N ARG A 444 84.74 44.54 -40.91
CA ARG A 444 86.04 45.17 -40.65
C ARG A 444 87.22 44.33 -41.16
N LEU A 445 87.15 43.01 -41.00
CA LEU A 445 88.15 42.08 -41.54
C LEU A 445 88.18 42.14 -43.07
N ALA A 446 87.01 42.17 -43.72
CA ALA A 446 86.89 42.30 -45.17
C ALA A 446 87.50 43.63 -45.68
N GLU A 447 87.27 44.74 -44.97
CA GLU A 447 87.89 46.04 -45.28
C GLU A 447 89.42 46.01 -45.15
N ILE A 448 89.95 45.39 -44.10
CA ILE A 448 91.41 45.25 -43.90
C ILE A 448 92.04 44.42 -45.04
N ASN A 449 91.34 43.36 -45.47
CA ASN A 449 91.78 42.46 -46.54
C ASN A 449 91.62 43.05 -47.95
N ALA A 450 90.76 44.04 -48.14
CA ALA A 450 90.62 44.77 -49.40
C ALA A 450 91.81 45.71 -49.70
N SER A 451 92.67 45.98 -48.70
CA SER A 451 93.87 46.79 -48.87
C SER A 451 94.97 46.03 -49.62
N PRO A 452 95.66 46.63 -50.61
CA PRO A 452 96.72 45.97 -51.39
C PRO A 452 97.91 45.41 -50.58
N ARG A 453 98.09 45.88 -49.34
CA ARG A 453 99.06 45.36 -48.36
C ARG A 453 98.42 45.30 -46.97
N PRO A 454 97.71 44.22 -46.63
CA PRO A 454 97.07 44.06 -45.32
C PRO A 454 98.12 44.02 -44.21
N ASN A 455 97.83 44.66 -43.07
CA ASN A 455 98.69 44.56 -41.90
C ASN A 455 98.38 43.23 -41.18
N PRO A 456 99.35 42.28 -41.09
CA PRO A 456 99.10 40.94 -40.56
C PRO A 456 98.62 40.95 -39.11
N THR A 457 99.10 41.89 -38.29
CA THR A 457 98.67 42.03 -36.89
C THR A 457 97.22 42.49 -36.78
N ARG A 458 96.75 43.35 -37.69
CA ARG A 458 95.35 43.82 -37.68
C ARG A 458 94.37 42.76 -38.14
N VAL A 459 94.78 41.91 -39.09
CA VAL A 459 94.02 40.74 -39.54
C VAL A 459 93.89 39.74 -38.40
N GLN A 460 95.01 39.37 -37.78
CA GLN A 460 95.03 38.42 -36.66
C GLN A 460 94.16 38.88 -35.48
N VAL A 461 94.24 40.15 -35.09
CA VAL A 461 93.41 40.68 -33.99
C VAL A 461 91.91 40.60 -34.33
N ALA A 462 91.52 40.90 -35.57
CA ALA A 462 90.13 40.82 -35.99
C ALA A 462 89.63 39.36 -36.04
N GLU A 463 90.44 38.43 -36.53
CA GLU A 463 90.15 36.99 -36.53
C GLU A 463 90.02 36.43 -35.11
N GLU A 464 90.95 36.76 -34.21
CA GLU A 464 90.88 36.35 -32.80
C GLU A 464 89.67 36.94 -32.08
N THR A 465 89.27 38.17 -32.42
CA THR A 465 88.08 38.81 -31.84
C THR A 465 86.80 38.11 -32.32
N ILE A 466 86.71 37.78 -33.61
CA ILE A 466 85.58 36.99 -34.16
C ILE A 466 85.51 35.63 -33.48
N ALA A 467 86.64 34.92 -33.37
CA ALA A 467 86.69 33.60 -32.72
C ALA A 467 86.25 33.66 -31.25
N ARG A 468 86.62 34.71 -30.50
CA ARG A 468 86.17 34.92 -29.12
C ARG A 468 84.66 35.16 -29.03
N TYR A 469 84.08 35.97 -29.92
CA TYR A 469 82.64 36.19 -29.93
C TYR A 469 81.85 34.95 -30.36
N GLU A 470 82.36 34.18 -31.32
CA GLU A 470 81.76 32.91 -31.73
C GLU A 470 81.80 31.87 -30.60
N GLN A 471 82.90 31.80 -29.86
CA GLN A 471 83.00 30.97 -28.64
C GLN A 471 81.98 31.41 -27.60
N LEU A 472 81.88 32.72 -27.32
CA LEU A 472 80.93 33.23 -26.34
C LEU A 472 79.46 32.95 -26.75
N ILE A 473 79.14 33.04 -28.04
CA ILE A 473 77.81 32.66 -28.56
C ILE A 473 77.56 31.16 -28.39
N ALA A 474 78.57 30.32 -28.64
CA ALA A 474 78.47 28.87 -28.45
C ALA A 474 78.25 28.53 -26.97
N ASP A 475 78.97 29.18 -26.06
CA ASP A 475 78.83 29.01 -24.61
C ASP A 475 77.44 29.49 -24.12
N LEU A 476 76.95 30.63 -24.62
CA LEU A 476 75.60 31.11 -24.31
C LEU A 476 74.52 30.16 -24.85
N ARG A 477 74.70 29.59 -26.05
CA ARG A 477 73.77 28.60 -26.61
C ARG A 477 73.82 27.28 -25.85
N SER A 478 74.99 26.80 -25.46
CA SER A 478 75.13 25.58 -24.69
C SER A 478 74.51 25.74 -23.31
N SER A 479 74.67 26.91 -22.65
CA SER A 479 74.03 27.22 -21.36
C SER A 479 72.49 27.17 -21.38
N LEU A 480 71.86 27.35 -22.55
CA LEU A 480 70.41 27.20 -22.73
C LEU A 480 69.95 25.73 -22.84
N THR A 481 70.89 24.80 -23.09
CA THR A 481 70.59 23.40 -23.46
C THR A 481 71.27 22.36 -22.58
N GLU A 482 72.43 22.66 -21.99
CA GLU A 482 73.21 21.75 -21.14
C GLU A 482 72.88 21.97 -19.66
N GLU A 483 72.76 20.85 -18.95
CA GLU A 483 72.61 20.76 -17.50
C GLU A 483 73.98 21.07 -16.86
N ASP A 484 74.29 22.35 -16.59
CA ASP A 484 75.54 22.70 -15.89
C ASP A 484 75.37 22.58 -14.37
N ASN A 485 76.27 21.81 -13.75
CA ASN A 485 76.58 21.79 -12.31
C ASN A 485 75.41 21.86 -11.29
N GLY A 486 74.40 21.00 -11.45
CA GLY A 486 73.39 20.76 -10.41
C GLY A 486 72.20 21.72 -10.41
N GLU A 487 72.14 22.66 -11.35
CA GLU A 487 70.91 23.39 -11.67
C GLU A 487 70.03 22.54 -12.59
N VAL A 488 68.82 22.25 -12.13
CA VAL A 488 67.82 21.48 -12.88
C VAL A 488 67.49 22.20 -14.19
N SER A 489 67.51 21.48 -15.32
CA SER A 489 67.17 22.02 -16.65
C SER A 489 65.92 22.91 -16.62
N LEU A 490 66.08 24.19 -16.96
CA LEU A 490 65.03 25.22 -16.96
C LEU A 490 63.78 24.79 -17.76
N ALA A 491 63.98 24.02 -18.84
CA ALA A 491 62.91 23.47 -19.66
C ALA A 491 62.07 22.41 -18.91
N ARG A 492 62.69 21.60 -18.04
CA ARG A 492 62.01 20.59 -17.20
C ARG A 492 61.17 21.27 -16.12
N ILE A 493 61.70 22.29 -15.46
CA ILE A 493 60.91 23.03 -14.46
C ILE A 493 59.76 23.78 -15.16
N GLN A 494 59.95 24.25 -16.41
CA GLN A 494 58.89 24.84 -17.24
C GLN A 494 57.73 23.89 -17.52
N SER A 495 58.01 22.67 -17.94
CA SER A 495 56.95 21.68 -18.13
C SER A 495 56.28 21.31 -16.80
N GLU A 496 57.04 21.10 -15.72
CA GLU A 496 56.49 20.79 -14.39
C GLU A 496 55.59 21.90 -13.85
N LEU A 497 55.95 23.17 -14.03
CA LEU A 497 55.14 24.30 -13.58
C LEU A 497 53.86 24.44 -14.39
N VAL A 498 53.89 24.24 -15.71
CA VAL A 498 52.68 24.26 -16.54
C VAL A 498 51.73 23.13 -16.13
N ILE A 499 52.26 21.94 -15.85
CA ILE A 499 51.47 20.81 -15.33
C ILE A 499 50.89 21.14 -13.96
N ALA A 500 51.69 21.72 -13.05
CA ALA A 500 51.23 22.10 -11.72
C ALA A 500 50.16 23.20 -11.74
N GLN A 501 50.27 24.17 -12.65
CA GLN A 501 49.25 25.20 -12.87
C GLN A 501 47.95 24.61 -13.42
N ALA A 502 48.03 23.68 -14.37
CA ALA A 502 46.86 22.98 -14.88
C ALA A 502 46.19 22.10 -13.82
N ASP A 503 46.98 21.43 -12.97
CA ASP A 503 46.44 20.67 -11.82
C ASP A 503 45.78 21.62 -10.82
N LEU A 504 46.41 22.76 -10.48
CA LEU A 504 45.81 23.79 -9.62
C LEU A 504 44.45 24.26 -10.13
N GLU A 505 44.35 24.62 -11.42
CA GLU A 505 43.09 25.04 -12.05
C GLU A 505 42.04 23.93 -11.95
N THR A 506 42.43 22.69 -12.22
CA THR A 506 41.55 21.51 -12.08
C THR A 506 41.09 21.33 -10.63
N ARG A 507 41.98 21.47 -9.63
CA ARG A 507 41.61 21.37 -8.21
C ARG A 507 40.70 22.51 -7.77
N GLN A 508 40.89 23.72 -8.29
CA GLN A 508 40.00 24.85 -8.02
C GLN A 508 38.60 24.60 -8.57
N LEU A 509 38.48 24.07 -9.80
CA LEU A 509 37.19 23.67 -10.35
C LEU A 509 36.51 22.59 -9.49
N MET A 510 37.26 21.56 -9.08
CA MET A 510 36.75 20.51 -8.19
C MET A 510 36.32 21.06 -6.82
N LEU A 511 37.05 22.04 -6.26
CA LEU A 511 36.67 22.71 -5.01
C LEU A 511 35.35 23.48 -5.17
N THR A 512 35.17 24.19 -6.28
CA THR A 512 33.90 24.89 -6.54
C THR A 512 32.74 23.92 -6.74
N GLU A 513 32.97 22.77 -7.38
CA GLU A 513 31.98 21.70 -7.51
C GLU A 513 31.62 21.09 -6.15
N ALA A 514 32.62 20.77 -5.32
CA ALA A 514 32.42 20.25 -3.97
C ALA A 514 31.66 21.24 -3.08
N MET A 515 31.94 22.55 -3.20
CA MET A 515 31.20 23.60 -2.50
C MET A 515 29.72 23.64 -2.93
N GLN A 516 29.44 23.54 -4.23
CA GLN A 516 28.06 23.44 -4.74
C GLN A 516 27.37 22.17 -4.26
N GLY A 517 28.08 21.04 -4.23
CA GLY A 517 27.61 19.78 -3.66
C GLY A 517 27.27 19.89 -2.18
N MET A 518 28.10 20.59 -1.39
CA MET A 518 27.86 20.85 0.03
C MET A 518 26.62 21.72 0.27
N GLU A 519 26.44 22.80 -0.51
CA GLU A 519 25.26 23.65 -0.37
C GLU A 519 23.97 22.93 -0.83
N SER A 520 24.09 22.10 -1.87
CA SER A 520 23.00 21.22 -2.30
C SER A 520 22.63 20.19 -1.22
N ALA A 521 23.62 19.51 -0.63
CA ALA A 521 23.42 18.56 0.46
C ALA A 521 22.80 19.24 1.69
N ARG A 522 23.24 20.47 2.01
CA ARG A 522 22.66 21.27 3.09
C ARG A 522 21.21 21.64 2.84
N SER A 523 20.89 22.08 1.61
CA SER A 523 19.52 22.40 1.21
C SER A 523 18.62 21.16 1.26
N GLU A 524 19.10 20.02 0.76
CA GLU A 524 18.36 18.76 0.77
C GLU A 524 18.20 18.19 2.19
N ALA A 525 19.22 18.27 3.04
CA ALA A 525 19.12 17.88 4.45
C ALA A 525 18.06 18.70 5.20
N ASN A 526 17.95 20.01 4.91
CA ASN A 526 16.89 20.85 5.48
C ASN A 526 15.49 20.43 4.98
N ARG A 527 15.36 20.04 3.70
CA ARG A 527 14.10 19.54 3.09
C ARG A 527 13.68 18.16 3.59
N GLN A 528 14.62 17.35 4.07
CA GLN A 528 14.35 15.99 4.56
C GLN A 528 13.92 15.94 6.03
N SER A 529 13.58 17.08 6.64
CA SER A 529 12.96 17.10 7.96
C SER A 529 11.56 16.48 7.91
N LEU A 530 11.41 15.35 8.59
CA LEU A 530 10.13 14.70 8.81
C LEU A 530 9.58 15.21 10.13
N TYR A 531 8.28 15.44 10.19
CA TYR A 531 7.60 15.81 11.43
C TYR A 531 6.21 15.17 11.48
N ILE A 532 5.72 14.99 12.69
CA ILE A 532 4.37 14.50 12.93
C ILE A 532 3.44 15.70 13.09
N SER A 533 2.32 15.67 12.39
CA SER A 533 1.21 16.60 12.57
C SER A 533 0.00 15.83 13.08
N MET A 534 -0.46 16.16 14.29
CA MET A 534 -1.65 15.56 14.88
C MET A 534 -2.92 16.17 14.25
N GLY A 535 -3.80 15.31 13.74
CA GLY A 535 -5.15 15.67 13.30
C GLY A 535 -6.16 15.59 14.46
N VAL A 536 -5.99 14.60 15.34
CA VAL A 536 -6.79 14.40 16.55
C VAL A 536 -5.85 14.13 17.72
N PHE A 537 -5.95 14.97 18.75
CA PHE A 537 -5.17 14.83 19.97
C PHE A 537 -5.76 13.73 20.88
N PRO A 538 -4.93 13.00 21.64
CA PRO A 538 -5.40 12.05 22.63
C PRO A 538 -6.16 12.78 23.74
N ILE A 539 -7.40 12.36 23.97
CA ILE A 539 -8.24 12.87 25.07
C ILE A 539 -8.78 11.69 25.87
N ALA A 540 -8.79 11.82 27.20
CA ALA A 540 -9.42 10.83 28.05
C ALA A 540 -10.93 10.70 27.72
N PRO A 541 -11.43 9.50 27.44
CA PRO A 541 -12.85 9.29 27.12
C PRO A 541 -13.72 9.32 28.39
N ASP A 542 -14.95 9.80 28.24
CA ASP A 542 -15.92 9.90 29.35
C ASP A 542 -16.64 8.57 29.67
N GLU A 543 -16.74 7.67 28.69
CA GLU A 543 -17.43 6.38 28.83
C GLU A 543 -16.53 5.21 28.40
N ALA A 544 -16.75 4.05 29.01
CA ALA A 544 -16.04 2.82 28.65
C ALA A 544 -16.50 2.32 27.27
N ALA A 545 -15.57 2.23 26.32
CA ALA A 545 -15.83 1.75 24.97
C ALA A 545 -16.07 0.23 24.94
N TYR A 546 -15.43 -0.51 25.84
CA TYR A 546 -15.53 -1.96 25.95
C TYR A 546 -15.74 -2.41 27.40
N PRO A 547 -16.34 -3.60 27.63
CA PRO A 547 -16.97 -4.46 26.64
C PRO A 547 -18.35 -3.92 26.22
N LYS A 548 -18.72 -4.11 24.95
CA LYS A 548 -20.09 -3.84 24.46
C LYS A 548 -21.06 -4.90 25.01
N ALA A 549 -21.37 -4.83 26.30
CA ALA A 549 -22.05 -5.88 27.05
C ALA A 549 -23.40 -6.27 26.44
N PHE A 550 -24.21 -5.31 25.99
CA PHE A 550 -25.48 -5.58 25.31
C PHE A 550 -25.29 -6.33 23.98
N GLU A 551 -24.38 -5.88 23.12
CA GLU A 551 -24.10 -6.53 21.83
C GLU A 551 -23.56 -7.95 22.03
N LYS A 552 -22.63 -8.14 22.98
CA LYS A 552 -22.03 -9.44 23.27
C LYS A 552 -23.03 -10.42 23.89
N THR A 553 -23.95 -9.95 24.71
CA THR A 553 -25.00 -10.80 25.30
C THR A 553 -26.06 -11.20 24.28
N LEU A 554 -26.49 -10.27 23.42
CA LEU A 554 -27.38 -10.58 22.30
C LEU A 554 -26.74 -11.58 21.34
N LEU A 555 -25.46 -11.38 21.00
CA LEU A 555 -24.70 -12.31 20.17
C LEU A 555 -24.64 -13.70 20.79
N ALA A 556 -24.33 -13.80 22.09
CA ALA A 556 -24.34 -15.07 22.81
C ALA A 556 -25.70 -15.76 22.73
N LEU A 557 -26.80 -15.01 22.85
CA LEU A 557 -28.15 -15.54 22.74
C LEU A 557 -28.45 -16.09 21.36
N VAL A 558 -28.05 -15.40 20.30
CA VAL A 558 -28.19 -15.90 18.92
C VAL A 558 -27.34 -17.15 18.71
N VAL A 559 -26.09 -17.17 19.17
CA VAL A 559 -25.17 -18.31 19.02
C VAL A 559 -25.70 -19.55 19.76
N PHE A 560 -26.07 -19.43 21.04
CA PHE A 560 -26.61 -20.56 21.79
C PHE A 560 -27.95 -21.04 21.24
N SER A 561 -28.80 -20.13 20.75
CA SER A 561 -30.04 -20.49 20.06
C SER A 561 -29.76 -21.29 18.77
N GLY A 562 -28.79 -20.84 17.96
CA GLY A 562 -28.39 -21.53 16.74
C GLY A 562 -27.84 -22.93 17.01
N ILE A 563 -26.94 -23.06 17.99
CA ILE A 563 -26.40 -24.36 18.41
C ILE A 563 -27.52 -25.29 18.90
N TYR A 564 -28.44 -24.77 19.72
CA TYR A 564 -29.59 -25.53 20.19
C TYR A 564 -30.45 -26.03 19.04
N LEU A 565 -30.74 -25.18 18.04
CA LEU A 565 -31.52 -25.57 16.86
C LEU A 565 -30.82 -26.68 16.07
N LEU A 566 -29.51 -26.55 15.80
CA LEU A 566 -28.74 -27.56 15.09
C LEU A 566 -28.74 -28.92 15.81
N VAL A 567 -28.50 -28.92 17.12
CA VAL A 567 -28.53 -30.14 17.94
C VAL A 567 -29.94 -30.73 18.00
N SER A 568 -30.97 -29.89 18.10
CA SER A 568 -32.36 -30.35 18.12
C SER A 568 -32.78 -31.00 16.81
N MET A 569 -32.34 -30.45 15.67
CA MET A 569 -32.65 -30.98 14.34
C MET A 569 -31.93 -32.31 14.11
N THR A 570 -30.65 -32.40 14.45
CA THR A 570 -29.89 -33.66 14.32
C THR A 570 -30.45 -34.75 15.22
N ALA A 571 -30.83 -34.43 16.46
CA ALA A 571 -31.50 -35.36 17.35
C ALA A 571 -32.87 -35.82 16.81
N SER A 572 -33.62 -34.93 16.15
CA SER A 572 -34.89 -35.27 15.50
C SER A 572 -34.69 -36.26 14.34
N ILE A 573 -33.69 -36.01 13.49
CA ILE A 573 -33.36 -36.87 12.35
C ILE A 573 -32.89 -38.25 12.86
N LEU A 574 -31.99 -38.29 13.84
CA LEU A 574 -31.52 -39.55 14.45
C LEU A 574 -32.68 -40.36 15.05
N ARG A 575 -33.61 -39.68 15.73
CA ARG A 575 -34.79 -40.35 16.30
C ARG A 575 -35.70 -40.92 15.22
N GLU A 576 -35.86 -40.23 14.10
CA GLU A 576 -36.65 -40.70 12.96
C GLU A 576 -36.04 -41.96 12.34
N GLN A 577 -34.71 -41.98 12.17
CA GLN A 577 -33.97 -43.13 11.63
C GLN A 577 -33.97 -44.35 12.57
N VAL A 578 -33.91 -44.14 13.88
CA VAL A 578 -33.91 -45.24 14.88
C VAL A 578 -35.34 -45.76 15.16
N SER A 579 -36.35 -44.92 14.93
CA SER A 579 -37.76 -45.32 15.07
C SER A 579 -38.33 -45.94 13.78
N SER A 580 -37.57 -45.97 12.69
CA SER A 580 -37.91 -46.67 11.45
C SER A 580 -37.29 -48.07 11.41
#